data_AF-A0A8S8XVA4-F1
#
_entry.id   AF-A0A8S8XVA4-F1
#
_cell.length_a   1.000
_cell.length_b   1.000
_cell.length_c   1.000
_cell.angle_alpha   90.00
_cell.angle_beta   90.00
_cell.angle_gamma   90.00
#
_symmetry.space_group_name_H-M   'P 1'
#
loop_
_entity.id
_entity.type
_entity.pdbx_description
1 polymer ?
#
loop_
_entity_poly.entity_id
_entity_poly.type
_entity_poly.pdbx_seq_one_letter_code
_entity_poly.pdbx_strand_id
1 'polypeptide(L)'
;MFLLRLLQQTGCHTCETNGGECDDYNPTHDLTQSQQDWINGTYDFKLVDGNTIELDIAWAIHEFDREKLGFNNDPAIDAALADDGLDADDGAPADLLRNFMDVSLNGPGTPTVGDQLKTELNDALETALETIGIVTQQTTDYTDEYIQQGVTTACSTDPSTDSVYGGENSGLNNAFYPPVCIDSSLVLDLINTNFSLDSSGGLDIDRALEGMLVMGAEVEADFTLLTLPGTVGYYSFSPPDYADIVAVSTNDEGNSCCKSRKSSLFRR
;
A
#
# COMPACT_ATOMS: atom_id res chain seq x y z
N MET A 1 44.55 -2.71 21.69
CA MET A 1 44.77 -3.77 20.68
C MET A 1 43.68 -3.59 19.65
N PHE A 2 43.98 -2.78 18.63
CA PHE A 2 43.09 -2.52 17.49
C PHE A 2 43.02 -3.82 16.69
N LEU A 3 41.91 -4.56 16.82
CA LEU A 3 41.64 -5.67 15.92
C LEU A 3 40.98 -5.07 14.68
N LEU A 4 41.81 -4.89 13.66
CA LEU A 4 41.39 -4.68 12.28
C LEU A 4 40.58 -5.93 11.87
N ARG A 5 39.23 -5.83 11.81
CA ARG A 5 38.40 -6.84 11.13
C ARG A 5 38.64 -6.71 9.63
N LEU A 6 39.56 -7.51 9.11
CA LEU A 6 39.65 -7.87 7.70
C LEU A 6 39.11 -9.29 7.57
N LEU A 7 37.78 -9.41 7.44
CA LEU A 7 37.12 -10.53 6.79
C LEU A 7 36.00 -9.94 5.95
N GLN A 8 36.03 -10.28 4.67
CA GLN A 8 35.20 -9.77 3.62
C GLN A 8 33.90 -10.57 3.61
N GLN A 9 32.86 -9.99 4.21
CA GLN A 9 31.44 -10.15 3.87
C GLN A 9 30.74 -8.98 4.58
N THR A 10 30.44 -7.92 3.82
CA THR A 10 29.51 -6.86 4.23
C THR A 10 28.23 -7.16 3.44
N GLY A 11 27.06 -6.94 4.01
CA GLY A 11 25.78 -7.53 3.62
C GLY A 11 24.96 -7.89 4.87
N CYS A 12 23.64 -7.94 4.74
CA CYS A 12 22.73 -8.27 5.85
C CYS A 12 22.83 -9.77 6.20
N HIS A 13 23.33 -10.10 7.39
CA HIS A 13 23.53 -11.47 7.88
C HIS A 13 22.22 -12.26 7.93
N THR A 14 21.10 -11.59 8.19
CA THR A 14 19.77 -12.21 8.19
C THR A 14 19.48 -12.88 6.86
N CYS A 15 19.89 -12.30 5.73
CA CYS A 15 19.64 -12.89 4.42
C CYS A 15 20.47 -14.15 4.15
N GLU A 16 21.69 -14.21 4.70
CA GLU A 16 22.55 -15.38 4.62
C GLU A 16 21.92 -16.60 5.31
N THR A 17 21.05 -16.39 6.31
CA THR A 17 20.33 -17.49 6.99
C THR A 17 19.39 -18.25 6.06
N ASN A 18 18.90 -17.59 5.00
CA ASN A 18 18.11 -18.20 3.93
C ASN A 18 18.94 -18.51 2.67
N GLY A 19 20.25 -18.29 2.71
CA GLY A 19 21.16 -18.55 1.59
C GLY A 19 21.13 -17.49 0.48
N GLY A 20 20.55 -16.31 0.74
CA GLY A 20 20.63 -15.15 -0.15
C GLY A 20 21.60 -14.09 0.34
N GLU A 21 21.70 -13.00 -0.40
CA GLU A 21 22.67 -11.92 -0.18
C GLU A 21 21.92 -10.60 -0.26
N CYS A 22 21.93 -9.82 0.83
CA CYS A 22 21.25 -8.52 0.87
C CYS A 22 22.27 -7.40 1.09
N ASP A 23 21.91 -6.21 0.66
CA ASP A 23 22.60 -4.96 0.96
C ASP A 23 22.69 -4.69 2.45
N ASP A 24 23.63 -3.83 2.84
CA ASP A 24 23.79 -3.41 4.22
C ASP A 24 22.60 -2.55 4.67
N TYR A 25 22.01 -2.90 5.80
CA TYR A 25 21.09 -2.00 6.49
C TYR A 25 21.85 -0.75 6.96
N ASN A 26 21.28 0.42 6.66
CA ASN A 26 21.82 1.70 7.07
C ASN A 26 20.68 2.61 7.54
N PRO A 27 20.61 2.96 8.84
CA PRO A 27 19.57 3.83 9.38
C PRO A 27 19.47 5.20 8.69
N THR A 28 20.55 5.67 8.06
CA THR A 28 20.54 6.96 7.35
C THR A 28 19.82 6.91 6.00
N HIS A 29 19.59 5.72 5.45
CA HIS A 29 18.79 5.51 4.24
C HIS A 29 17.30 5.35 4.56
N ASP A 30 16.97 5.02 5.81
CA ASP A 30 15.61 4.97 6.31
C ASP A 30 15.04 6.39 6.45
N LEU A 31 13.92 6.64 5.76
CA LEU A 31 13.20 7.92 5.80
C LEU A 31 12.10 7.94 6.88
N THR A 32 11.93 6.83 7.60
CA THR A 32 10.88 6.55 8.57
C THR A 32 11.43 5.99 9.90
N GLN A 33 12.67 6.32 10.30
CA GLN A 33 13.45 5.92 11.50
C GLN A 33 12.76 5.71 12.87
N SER A 34 11.49 6.07 13.01
CA SER A 34 10.71 5.86 14.23
C SER A 34 9.40 5.10 13.97
N GLN A 35 9.29 4.43 12.83
CA GLN A 35 8.13 3.68 12.36
C GLN A 35 8.60 2.44 11.60
N GLN A 36 7.98 1.29 11.89
CA GLN A 36 8.34 0.01 11.27
C GLN A 36 7.81 -0.16 9.84
N ASP A 37 6.94 0.74 9.39
CA ASP A 37 6.34 0.70 8.06
C ASP A 37 6.86 1.89 7.24
N TRP A 38 7.27 1.60 6.01
CA TRP A 38 7.54 2.62 4.98
C TRP A 38 6.86 2.21 3.69
N ILE A 39 5.69 2.79 3.44
CA ILE A 39 4.87 2.46 2.28
C ILE A 39 4.39 3.73 1.57
N ASN A 40 4.65 3.82 0.28
CA ASN A 40 4.09 4.85 -0.57
C ASN A 40 2.90 4.27 -1.33
N GLY A 41 1.69 4.75 -1.02
CA GLY A 41 0.44 4.28 -1.63
C GLY A 41 -0.16 5.31 -2.58
N THR A 42 -0.68 4.86 -3.72
CA THR A 42 -1.61 5.64 -4.56
C THR A 42 -2.96 4.98 -4.55
N TYR A 43 -4.01 5.77 -4.37
CA TYR A 43 -5.40 5.33 -4.27
C TYR A 43 -6.23 6.12 -5.29
N ASP A 44 -6.80 5.46 -6.28
CA ASP A 44 -7.69 6.07 -7.27
C ASP A 44 -9.13 5.59 -7.06
N PHE A 45 -9.97 6.50 -6.58
CA PHE A 45 -11.39 6.25 -6.36
C PHE A 45 -12.17 6.67 -7.59
N LYS A 46 -12.81 5.72 -8.25
CA LYS A 46 -13.67 5.96 -9.40
C LYS A 46 -15.10 5.59 -9.05
N LEU A 47 -15.97 6.59 -8.97
CA LEU A 47 -17.40 6.37 -8.80
C LEU A 47 -17.99 6.00 -10.17
N VAL A 48 -18.41 4.74 -10.33
CA VAL A 48 -18.98 4.24 -11.59
C VAL A 48 -20.45 4.67 -11.70
N ASP A 49 -21.19 4.49 -10.62
CA ASP A 49 -22.59 4.87 -10.47
C ASP A 49 -22.90 5.22 -9.01
N GLY A 50 -24.14 5.59 -8.70
CA GLY A 50 -24.58 5.97 -7.36
C GLY A 50 -24.44 4.88 -6.28
N ASN A 51 -24.14 3.65 -6.69
CA ASN A 51 -24.05 2.48 -5.81
C ASN A 51 -22.69 1.77 -5.90
N THR A 52 -21.84 2.07 -6.87
CA THR A 52 -20.64 1.27 -7.18
C THR A 52 -19.40 2.16 -7.25
N ILE A 53 -18.38 1.82 -6.47
CA ILE A 53 -17.04 2.41 -6.55
C ILE A 53 -16.05 1.35 -7.04
N GLU A 54 -15.28 1.70 -8.06
CA GLU A 54 -14.04 1.02 -8.41
C GLU A 54 -12.89 1.73 -7.69
N LEU A 55 -12.05 0.97 -7.01
CA LEU A 55 -10.90 1.47 -6.28
C LEU A 55 -9.65 0.75 -6.77
N ASP A 56 -8.74 1.49 -7.40
CA ASP A 56 -7.43 0.99 -7.81
C ASP A 56 -6.38 1.52 -6.86
N ILE A 57 -5.57 0.61 -6.32
CA ILE A 57 -4.55 0.90 -5.32
C ILE A 57 -3.23 0.33 -5.80
N ALA A 58 -2.17 1.09 -5.61
CA ALA A 58 -0.82 0.60 -5.78
C ALA A 58 0.03 1.03 -4.59
N TRP A 59 0.86 0.13 -4.08
CA TRP A 59 1.80 0.41 -3.01
C TRP A 59 3.22 0.10 -3.45
N ALA A 60 4.15 0.97 -3.06
CA ALA A 60 5.58 0.70 -3.05
C ALA A 60 6.04 0.57 -1.60
N ILE A 61 6.45 -0.65 -1.24
CA ILE A 61 6.83 -1.04 0.10
C ILE A 61 8.35 -1.02 0.18
N HIS A 62 8.87 -0.10 0.96
CA HIS A 62 10.30 0.02 1.27
C HIS A 62 10.65 -0.70 2.57
N GLU A 63 9.70 -0.72 3.51
CA GLU A 63 9.83 -1.37 4.81
C GLU A 63 8.45 -1.78 5.33
N PHE A 64 8.38 -2.91 6.02
CA PHE A 64 7.12 -3.42 6.58
C PHE A 64 7.31 -4.08 7.95
N ASP A 65 6.31 -3.96 8.81
CA ASP A 65 6.28 -4.57 10.15
C ASP A 65 6.70 -6.07 10.16
N ARG A 66 7.81 -6.34 10.86
CA ARG A 66 8.42 -7.67 11.01
C ARG A 66 7.58 -8.65 11.79
N GLU A 67 6.83 -8.16 12.78
CA GLU A 67 6.02 -9.00 13.66
C GLU A 67 4.86 -9.60 12.87
N LYS A 68 4.20 -8.78 12.04
CA LYS A 68 3.10 -9.23 11.16
C LYS A 68 3.53 -10.29 10.15
N LEU A 69 4.78 -10.24 9.69
CA LEU A 69 5.34 -11.21 8.75
C LEU A 69 5.94 -12.44 9.44
N GLY A 70 6.06 -12.43 10.77
CA GLY A 70 6.54 -13.56 11.57
C GLY A 70 8.06 -13.66 11.71
N PHE A 71 8.82 -12.60 11.38
CA PHE A 71 10.28 -12.60 11.55
C PHE A 71 10.71 -12.75 13.02
N ASN A 72 9.90 -12.24 13.95
CA ASN A 72 10.16 -12.34 15.39
C ASN A 72 9.80 -13.71 15.98
N ASN A 73 9.22 -14.62 15.19
CA ASN A 73 8.81 -15.95 15.68
C ASN A 73 9.95 -16.97 15.69
N ASP A 74 11.04 -16.73 14.95
CA ASP A 74 12.25 -17.56 14.96
C ASP A 74 13.39 -16.83 15.72
N PRO A 75 13.83 -17.33 16.88
CA PRO A 75 14.92 -16.73 17.66
C PRO A 75 16.26 -16.62 16.91
N ALA A 76 16.51 -17.45 15.91
CA ALA A 76 17.73 -17.36 15.10
C ALA A 76 17.67 -16.18 14.13
N ILE A 77 16.49 -15.93 13.54
CA ILE A 77 16.25 -14.79 12.66
C ILE A 77 16.24 -13.49 13.48
N ASP A 78 15.58 -13.47 14.63
CA ASP A 78 15.56 -12.31 15.55
C ASP A 78 16.98 -11.92 16.00
N ALA A 79 17.83 -12.91 16.29
CA ALA A 79 19.24 -12.65 16.62
C ALA A 79 20.04 -12.11 15.43
N ALA A 80 19.80 -12.61 14.21
CA ALA A 80 20.47 -12.13 13.01
C ALA A 80 20.07 -10.68 12.69
N LEU A 81 18.78 -10.35 12.83
CA LEU A 81 18.26 -8.98 12.65
C LEU A 81 18.93 -7.99 13.61
N ALA A 82 19.12 -8.39 14.87
CA ALA A 82 19.81 -7.58 15.86
C ALA A 82 21.31 -7.41 15.54
N ASP A 83 21.96 -8.43 14.97
CA ASP A 83 23.35 -8.36 14.51
C ASP A 83 23.51 -7.42 13.30
N ASP A 84 22.48 -7.33 12.45
CA ASP A 84 22.40 -6.40 11.31
C ASP A 84 22.08 -4.96 11.71
N GLY A 85 21.80 -4.73 13.00
CA GLY A 85 21.54 -3.41 13.55
C GLY A 85 20.11 -2.90 13.37
N LEU A 86 19.16 -3.79 13.04
CA LEU A 86 17.73 -3.48 13.07
C LEU A 86 17.21 -3.62 14.50
N ASP A 87 16.81 -2.51 15.11
CA ASP A 87 16.26 -2.46 16.46
C ASP A 87 14.74 -2.69 16.47
N ALA A 88 14.06 -2.49 17.60
CA ALA A 88 12.63 -2.78 17.71
C ALA A 88 11.72 -1.78 16.95
N ASP A 89 12.21 -0.59 16.63
CA ASP A 89 11.45 0.44 15.93
C ASP A 89 11.59 0.29 14.39
N ASP A 90 12.55 -0.52 13.93
CA ASP A 90 12.75 -0.87 12.52
C ASP A 90 11.82 -2.02 12.06
N GLY A 91 11.35 -1.94 10.82
CA GLY A 91 10.67 -3.01 10.10
C GLY A 91 11.62 -3.89 9.28
N ALA A 92 11.05 -4.64 8.35
CA ALA A 92 11.78 -5.47 7.40
C ALA A 92 12.02 -4.65 6.14
N PRO A 93 13.26 -4.31 5.79
CA PRO A 93 13.55 -3.58 4.57
C PRO A 93 13.23 -4.43 3.33
N ALA A 94 12.94 -3.78 2.20
CA ALA A 94 12.46 -4.43 0.99
C ALA A 94 13.38 -5.57 0.48
N ASP A 95 14.70 -5.42 0.63
CA ASP A 95 15.68 -6.45 0.28
C ASP A 95 15.52 -7.72 1.13
N LEU A 96 15.39 -7.55 2.46
CA LEU A 96 15.06 -8.65 3.35
C LEU A 96 13.71 -9.29 2.97
N LEU A 97 12.70 -8.49 2.63
CA LEU A 97 11.39 -9.00 2.21
C LEU A 97 11.48 -9.86 0.96
N ARG A 98 12.23 -9.43 -0.06
CA ARG A 98 12.43 -10.21 -1.30
C ARG A 98 13.13 -11.53 -1.01
N ASN A 99 14.18 -11.52 -0.19
CA ASN A 99 14.91 -12.74 0.13
C ASN A 99 14.05 -13.80 0.85
N PHE A 100 13.03 -13.37 1.61
CA PHE A 100 12.14 -14.27 2.34
C PHE A 100 10.76 -14.46 1.70
N MET A 101 10.50 -13.90 0.52
CA MET A 101 9.15 -13.84 -0.08
C MET A 101 8.49 -15.21 -0.25
N ASP A 102 9.27 -16.24 -0.59
CA ASP A 102 8.81 -17.62 -0.78
C ASP A 102 8.96 -18.51 0.47
N VAL A 103 9.35 -17.94 1.61
CA VAL A 103 9.62 -18.67 2.85
C VAL A 103 8.40 -18.63 3.78
N SER A 104 8.05 -19.78 4.36
CA SER A 104 7.04 -19.87 5.43
C SER A 104 7.71 -19.78 6.80
N LEU A 105 7.77 -18.58 7.38
CA LEU A 105 8.41 -18.33 8.69
C LEU A 105 7.61 -18.90 9.88
N ASN A 106 6.29 -19.01 9.75
CA ASN A 106 5.40 -19.49 10.81
C ASN A 106 5.26 -21.03 10.86
N GLY A 107 6.12 -21.74 10.13
CA GLY A 107 6.22 -23.20 10.13
C GLY A 107 5.58 -23.88 8.90
N PRO A 108 5.66 -25.21 8.81
CA PRO A 108 5.19 -25.94 7.64
C PRO A 108 3.67 -25.80 7.43
N GLY A 109 3.27 -25.38 6.23
CA GLY A 109 1.86 -25.24 5.85
C GLY A 109 1.23 -23.90 6.21
N THR A 110 2.00 -22.93 6.70
CA THR A 110 1.58 -21.53 6.81
C THR A 110 1.83 -20.79 5.49
N PRO A 111 1.16 -19.63 5.26
CA PRO A 111 1.49 -18.75 4.15
C PRO A 111 2.98 -18.41 4.09
N THR A 112 3.48 -18.11 2.90
CA THR A 112 4.82 -17.53 2.74
C THR A 112 4.80 -16.07 3.19
N VAL A 113 5.96 -15.44 3.42
CA VAL A 113 6.04 -14.01 3.72
C VAL A 113 5.35 -13.17 2.65
N GLY A 114 5.51 -13.53 1.37
CA GLY A 114 4.84 -12.85 0.27
C GLY A 114 3.31 -13.01 0.29
N ASP A 115 2.79 -14.17 0.69
CA ASP A 115 1.35 -14.34 0.84
C ASP A 115 0.82 -13.62 2.10
N GLN A 116 1.57 -13.67 3.20
CA GLN A 116 1.23 -12.96 4.44
C GLN A 116 1.16 -11.45 4.21
N LEU A 117 2.13 -10.87 3.47
CA LEU A 117 2.14 -9.45 3.14
C LEU A 117 0.87 -9.03 2.38
N LYS A 118 0.44 -9.81 1.38
CA LYS A 118 -0.82 -9.56 0.67
C LYS A 118 -2.02 -9.67 1.61
N THR A 119 -2.06 -10.65 2.50
CA THR A 119 -3.13 -10.81 3.49
C THR A 119 -3.21 -9.61 4.43
N GLU A 120 -2.11 -9.16 5.01
CA GLU A 120 -2.10 -8.00 5.92
C GLU A 120 -2.58 -6.72 5.23
N LEU A 121 -2.17 -6.49 3.98
CA LEU A 121 -2.64 -5.34 3.20
C LEU A 121 -4.13 -5.46 2.84
N ASN A 122 -4.59 -6.64 2.47
CA ASN A 122 -6.00 -6.87 2.16
C ASN A 122 -6.88 -6.69 3.41
N ASP A 123 -6.47 -7.24 4.56
CA ASP A 123 -7.19 -7.11 5.84
C ASP A 123 -7.25 -5.65 6.30
N ALA A 124 -6.14 -4.92 6.13
CA ALA A 124 -6.09 -3.48 6.41
C ALA A 124 -7.02 -2.69 5.49
N LEU A 125 -7.11 -3.05 4.20
CA LEU A 125 -8.05 -2.44 3.25
C LEU A 125 -9.51 -2.75 3.58
N GLU A 126 -9.85 -4.01 3.87
CA GLU A 126 -11.22 -4.38 4.21
C GLU A 126 -11.69 -3.60 5.44
N THR A 127 -10.91 -3.62 6.52
CA THR A 127 -11.19 -2.89 7.76
C THR A 127 -11.42 -1.40 7.51
N ALA A 128 -10.60 -0.81 6.65
CA ALA A 128 -10.69 0.59 6.26
C ALA A 128 -11.97 0.92 5.47
N LEU A 129 -12.36 0.02 4.56
CA LEU A 129 -13.47 0.23 3.63
C LEU A 129 -14.83 -0.18 4.20
N GLU A 130 -14.87 -0.88 5.35
CA GLU A 130 -16.11 -1.28 6.06
C GLU A 130 -17.09 -0.12 6.28
N THR A 131 -16.59 1.10 6.46
CA THR A 131 -17.43 2.29 6.68
C THR A 131 -18.00 2.88 5.40
N ILE A 132 -17.41 2.56 4.24
CA ILE A 132 -17.76 3.12 2.93
C ILE A 132 -18.71 2.16 2.20
N GLY A 133 -18.40 0.86 2.19
CA GLY A 133 -19.11 -0.09 1.35
C GLY A 133 -18.81 -1.54 1.71
N ILE A 134 -19.43 -2.44 0.95
CA ILE A 134 -19.14 -3.87 1.00
C ILE A 134 -18.26 -4.19 -0.21
N VAL A 135 -17.06 -4.72 0.03
CA VAL A 135 -16.17 -5.20 -1.03
C VAL A 135 -16.81 -6.43 -1.68
N THR A 136 -17.09 -6.37 -2.98
CA THR A 136 -17.71 -7.47 -3.74
C THR A 136 -16.69 -8.24 -4.57
N GLN A 137 -15.65 -7.55 -5.04
CA GLN A 137 -14.53 -8.13 -5.78
C GLN A 137 -13.25 -7.47 -5.32
N GLN A 138 -12.19 -8.27 -5.17
CA GLN A 138 -10.85 -7.82 -4.86
C GLN A 138 -9.87 -8.72 -5.59
N THR A 139 -8.90 -8.11 -6.26
CA THR A 139 -7.74 -8.79 -6.84
C THR A 139 -6.51 -8.04 -6.41
N THR A 140 -5.55 -8.74 -5.81
CA THR A 140 -4.30 -8.16 -5.32
C THR A 140 -3.15 -9.01 -5.84
N ASP A 141 -2.18 -8.39 -6.52
CA ASP A 141 -1.01 -9.09 -7.03
C ASP A 141 0.26 -8.22 -6.97
N TYR A 142 1.40 -8.85 -7.16
CA TYR A 142 2.69 -8.17 -7.25
C TYR A 142 2.88 -7.54 -8.63
N THR A 143 3.54 -6.38 -8.66
CA THR A 143 3.83 -5.65 -9.90
C THR A 143 5.27 -5.14 -9.92
N ASP A 144 5.84 -5.03 -11.11
CA ASP A 144 7.22 -4.58 -11.33
C ASP A 144 7.32 -3.05 -11.43
N GLU A 145 6.21 -2.33 -11.42
CA GLU A 145 6.17 -0.88 -11.58
C GLU A 145 5.16 -0.21 -10.65
N TYR A 146 5.58 0.91 -10.04
CA TYR A 146 4.72 1.79 -9.26
C TYR A 146 4.69 3.18 -9.91
N ILE A 147 3.50 3.69 -10.21
CA ILE A 147 3.32 4.98 -10.87
C ILE A 147 2.71 5.99 -9.89
N GLN A 148 3.45 7.05 -9.61
CA GLN A 148 3.00 8.14 -8.76
C GLN A 148 3.03 9.45 -9.55
N GLN A 149 1.86 10.05 -9.78
CA GLN A 149 1.74 11.34 -10.50
C GLN A 149 2.52 11.41 -11.83
N GLY A 150 2.60 10.29 -12.55
CA GLY A 150 3.32 10.17 -13.83
C GLY A 150 4.82 9.89 -13.72
N VAL A 151 5.35 9.70 -12.51
CA VAL A 151 6.71 9.19 -12.26
C VAL A 151 6.62 7.68 -12.02
N THR A 152 7.33 6.90 -12.83
CA THR A 152 7.43 5.45 -12.67
C THR A 152 8.63 5.10 -11.80
N THR A 153 8.39 4.32 -10.75
CA THR A 153 9.40 3.68 -9.90
C THR A 153 9.44 2.20 -10.25
N ALA A 154 10.64 1.68 -10.52
CA ALA A 154 10.83 0.26 -10.76
C ALA A 154 10.79 -0.51 -9.44
N CYS A 155 10.09 -1.63 -9.44
CA CYS A 155 9.93 -2.53 -8.32
C CYS A 155 10.51 -3.90 -8.68
N SER A 156 10.79 -4.71 -7.68
CA SER A 156 11.24 -6.09 -7.89
C SER A 156 10.73 -6.98 -6.77
N THR A 157 10.47 -8.24 -7.13
CA THR A 157 10.29 -9.35 -6.18
C THR A 157 11.46 -10.34 -6.24
N ASP A 158 12.39 -10.18 -7.19
CA ASP A 158 13.55 -11.05 -7.37
C ASP A 158 14.67 -10.68 -6.40
N PRO A 159 15.07 -11.59 -5.48
CA PRO A 159 16.13 -11.36 -4.50
C PRO A 159 17.56 -11.55 -5.04
N SER A 160 17.75 -11.77 -6.35
CA SER A 160 19.06 -12.13 -6.92
C SER A 160 19.70 -11.03 -7.79
N THR A 161 19.16 -9.81 -7.74
CA THR A 161 19.52 -8.75 -8.70
C THR A 161 19.74 -7.38 -8.08
N ASP A 162 19.65 -7.29 -6.77
CA ASP A 162 19.46 -6.05 -6.04
C ASP A 162 20.58 -5.77 -5.04
N SER A 163 21.38 -6.77 -4.67
CA SER A 163 22.52 -6.60 -3.77
C SER A 163 23.82 -6.20 -4.48
N VAL A 164 24.66 -5.42 -3.81
CA VAL A 164 26.06 -5.19 -4.25
C VAL A 164 26.96 -6.41 -3.99
N TYR A 165 26.45 -7.39 -3.25
CA TYR A 165 27.14 -8.61 -2.84
C TYR A 165 26.74 -9.80 -3.75
N GLY A 166 27.12 -11.03 -3.38
CA GLY A 166 26.67 -12.26 -4.05
C GLY A 166 27.07 -12.49 -5.53
N GLY A 167 27.68 -11.51 -6.20
CA GLY A 167 27.84 -11.52 -7.66
C GLY A 167 26.63 -10.97 -8.42
N GLU A 168 25.67 -10.38 -7.71
CA GLU A 168 24.50 -9.70 -8.27
C GLU A 168 24.90 -8.35 -8.91
N ASN A 169 25.96 -7.72 -8.38
CA ASN A 169 26.57 -6.50 -8.90
C ASN A 169 25.57 -5.34 -9.06
N SER A 170 24.64 -5.19 -8.12
CA SER A 170 23.86 -3.96 -8.01
C SER A 170 24.79 -2.75 -7.91
N GLY A 171 24.36 -1.63 -8.47
CA GLY A 171 25.13 -0.39 -8.47
C GLY A 171 24.99 0.43 -7.18
N LEU A 172 24.08 0.02 -6.29
CA LEU A 172 23.68 0.76 -5.11
C LEU A 172 23.58 -0.21 -3.93
N ASN A 173 24.19 0.15 -2.80
CA ASN A 173 24.08 -0.58 -1.54
C ASN A 173 22.99 0.08 -0.69
N ASN A 174 21.75 -0.37 -0.84
CA ASN A 174 20.59 0.16 -0.14
C ASN A 174 19.47 -0.88 0.04
N ALA A 175 19.34 -1.42 1.26
CA ALA A 175 18.33 -2.42 1.62
C ALA A 175 16.86 -2.01 1.37
N PHE A 176 16.56 -0.72 1.20
CA PHE A 176 15.19 -0.23 0.95
C PHE A 176 14.83 -0.15 -0.55
N TYR A 177 15.78 -0.41 -1.45
CA TYR A 177 15.59 -0.26 -2.90
C TYR A 177 16.11 -1.48 -3.68
N PRO A 178 15.44 -1.89 -4.77
CA PRO A 178 14.12 -1.44 -5.23
C PRO A 178 13.02 -1.74 -4.19
N PRO A 179 11.86 -1.06 -4.20
CA PRO A 179 10.73 -1.45 -3.36
C PRO A 179 10.05 -2.72 -3.88
N VAL A 180 9.30 -3.39 -3.00
CA VAL A 180 8.32 -4.41 -3.38
C VAL A 180 7.00 -3.72 -3.69
N CYS A 181 6.42 -3.96 -4.86
CA CYS A 181 5.18 -3.29 -5.26
C CYS A 181 4.02 -4.26 -5.42
N ILE A 182 2.86 -3.81 -4.94
CA ILE A 182 1.61 -4.56 -4.95
C ILE A 182 0.55 -3.66 -5.56
N ASP A 183 -0.22 -4.18 -6.50
CA ASP A 183 -1.45 -3.58 -6.98
C ASP A 183 -2.66 -4.28 -6.37
N SER A 184 -3.73 -3.53 -6.17
CA SER A 184 -5.01 -4.06 -5.75
C SER A 184 -6.14 -3.32 -6.45
N SER A 185 -7.00 -4.06 -7.15
CA SER A 185 -8.22 -3.54 -7.75
C SER A 185 -9.42 -4.10 -7.00
N LEU A 186 -10.27 -3.20 -6.50
CA LEU A 186 -11.44 -3.53 -5.72
C LEU A 186 -12.70 -2.92 -6.33
N VAL A 187 -13.81 -3.65 -6.20
CA VAL A 187 -15.15 -3.15 -6.50
C VAL A 187 -15.95 -3.16 -5.21
N LEU A 188 -16.51 -2.01 -4.86
CA LEU A 188 -17.29 -1.79 -3.66
C LEU A 188 -18.73 -1.41 -4.00
N ASP A 189 -19.66 -2.08 -3.33
CA ASP A 189 -21.06 -1.66 -3.28
C ASP A 189 -21.23 -0.68 -2.11
N LEU A 190 -21.61 0.56 -2.42
CA LEU A 190 -21.84 1.61 -1.44
C LEU A 190 -23.04 1.27 -0.55
N ILE A 191 -22.88 1.48 0.75
CA ILE A 191 -24.00 1.45 1.68
C ILE A 191 -24.79 2.75 1.46
N ASN A 192 -26.11 2.65 1.28
CA ASN A 192 -27.06 3.71 0.90
C ASN A 192 -27.12 4.96 1.82
N THR A 193 -26.18 5.12 2.75
CA THR A 193 -26.08 6.21 3.72
C THR A 193 -25.06 7.27 3.34
N ASN A 194 -24.15 7.00 2.38
CA ASN A 194 -23.07 7.92 2.03
C ASN A 194 -23.53 9.10 1.18
N PHE A 195 -24.57 8.88 0.38
CA PHE A 195 -25.40 9.95 -0.16
C PHE A 195 -26.57 10.07 0.80
N SER A 196 -26.90 11.27 1.28
CA SER A 196 -28.02 11.54 2.21
C SER A 196 -29.41 11.29 1.56
N LEU A 197 -29.60 10.11 0.95
CA LEU A 197 -30.73 9.64 0.19
C LEU A 197 -31.16 8.32 0.82
N ASP A 198 -32.15 8.38 1.71
CA ASP A 198 -32.79 7.18 2.25
C ASP A 198 -33.39 6.36 1.10
N SER A 199 -32.81 5.19 0.83
CA SER A 199 -33.20 4.29 -0.26
C SER A 199 -34.40 3.40 0.07
N SER A 200 -35.16 3.69 1.14
CA SER A 200 -36.32 2.91 1.57
C SER A 200 -37.47 2.94 0.54
N GLY A 201 -37.39 2.08 -0.47
CA GLY A 201 -38.47 1.88 -1.44
C GLY A 201 -38.11 1.42 -2.86
N GLY A 202 -36.86 1.02 -3.14
CA GLY A 202 -36.47 0.63 -4.50
C GLY A 202 -36.32 1.83 -5.43
N LEU A 203 -35.88 2.96 -4.87
CA LEU A 203 -35.47 4.13 -5.62
C LEU A 203 -34.19 3.80 -6.39
N ASP A 204 -34.21 4.05 -7.70
CA ASP A 204 -33.03 4.07 -8.55
C ASP A 204 -32.22 5.31 -8.16
N ILE A 205 -31.23 5.12 -7.29
CA ILE A 205 -30.39 6.17 -6.70
C ILE A 205 -29.66 6.93 -7.80
N ASP A 206 -29.26 6.24 -8.85
CA ASP A 206 -28.57 6.82 -10.01
C ASP A 206 -29.48 7.80 -10.75
N ARG A 207 -30.74 7.40 -10.99
CA ARG A 207 -31.75 8.31 -11.57
C ARG A 207 -32.09 9.48 -10.65
N ALA A 208 -32.06 9.26 -9.33
CA ALA A 208 -32.30 10.32 -8.35
C ALA A 208 -31.13 11.32 -8.32
N LEU A 209 -29.89 10.83 -8.30
CA LEU A 209 -28.66 11.63 -8.39
C LEU A 209 -28.61 12.41 -9.69
N GLU A 210 -28.84 11.76 -10.84
CA GLU A 210 -28.89 12.44 -12.13
C GLU A 210 -29.99 13.51 -12.15
N GLY A 211 -31.19 13.19 -11.65
CA GLY A 211 -32.31 14.13 -11.56
C GLY A 211 -31.98 15.35 -10.70
N MET A 212 -31.37 15.14 -9.54
CA MET A 212 -30.93 16.21 -8.65
C MET A 212 -29.86 17.08 -9.30
N LEU A 213 -28.83 16.48 -9.89
CA LEU A 213 -27.75 17.19 -10.59
C LEU A 213 -28.29 17.98 -11.79
N VAL A 214 -29.25 17.43 -12.55
CA VAL A 214 -29.95 18.12 -13.65
C VAL A 214 -30.75 19.33 -13.15
N MET A 215 -31.35 19.23 -11.96
CA MET A 215 -32.07 20.34 -11.32
C MET A 215 -31.13 21.38 -10.69
N GLY A 216 -29.81 21.19 -10.78
CA GLY A 216 -28.80 22.10 -10.25
C GLY A 216 -28.51 21.91 -8.76
N ALA A 217 -28.91 20.78 -8.19
CA ALA A 217 -28.48 20.38 -6.85
C ALA A 217 -27.00 20.02 -6.85
N GLU A 218 -26.38 20.15 -5.69
CA GLU A 218 -25.01 19.75 -5.43
C GLU A 218 -25.06 18.53 -4.50
N VAL A 219 -24.25 17.52 -4.80
CA VAL A 219 -24.15 16.30 -3.99
C VAL A 219 -22.79 16.29 -3.31
N GLU A 220 -22.79 15.98 -2.03
CA GLU A 220 -21.60 15.85 -1.19
C GLU A 220 -21.39 14.37 -0.87
N ALA A 221 -20.16 13.90 -1.03
CA ALA A 221 -19.73 12.55 -0.70
C ALA A 221 -18.51 12.63 0.22
N ASP A 222 -18.60 11.95 1.36
CA ASP A 222 -17.55 11.93 2.37
C ASP A 222 -16.70 10.67 2.23
N PHE A 223 -15.39 10.87 2.21
CA PHE A 223 -14.40 9.80 2.16
C PHE A 223 -13.44 9.94 3.34
N THR A 224 -13.28 8.85 4.09
CA THR A 224 -12.24 8.74 5.12
C THR A 224 -10.94 8.32 4.44
N LEU A 225 -9.90 9.14 4.56
CA LEU A 225 -8.60 8.85 3.96
C LEU A 225 -7.84 7.81 4.79
N LEU A 226 -7.24 6.83 4.12
CA LEU A 226 -6.59 5.68 4.73
C LEU A 226 -5.08 5.88 4.80
N THR A 227 -4.55 6.37 5.91
CA THR A 227 -3.09 6.41 6.13
C THR A 227 -2.72 5.59 7.35
N LEU A 228 -1.99 4.50 7.14
CA LEU A 228 -1.32 3.77 8.21
C LEU A 228 -0.10 4.59 8.70
N PRO A 229 0.34 4.45 9.96
CA PRO A 229 1.60 5.04 10.42
C PRO A 229 2.75 4.66 9.50
N GLY A 230 3.65 5.61 9.18
CA GLY A 230 4.78 5.33 8.27
C GLY A 230 4.41 5.25 6.77
N THR A 231 3.14 5.47 6.43
CA THR A 231 2.67 5.46 5.04
C THR A 231 2.37 6.85 4.50
N VAL A 232 2.66 7.06 3.23
CA VAL A 232 2.27 8.26 2.48
C VAL A 232 1.27 7.86 1.41
N GLY A 233 0.03 8.31 1.56
CA GLY A 233 -1.06 8.07 0.61
C GLY A 233 -1.29 9.24 -0.34
N TYR A 234 -1.35 8.96 -1.65
CA TYR A 234 -1.78 9.89 -2.69
C TYR A 234 -3.16 9.49 -3.17
N TYR A 235 -4.13 10.39 -3.07
CA TYR A 235 -5.52 10.11 -3.40
C TYR A 235 -5.95 10.85 -4.67
N SER A 236 -6.61 10.12 -5.56
CA SER A 236 -7.29 10.63 -6.76
C SER A 236 -8.77 10.27 -6.67
N PHE A 237 -9.63 11.19 -7.12
CA PHE A 237 -11.07 11.00 -7.14
C PHE A 237 -11.60 11.33 -8.54
N SER A 238 -12.23 10.35 -9.17
CA SER A 238 -12.86 10.45 -10.48
C SER A 238 -14.39 10.38 -10.32
N PRO A 239 -15.14 11.43 -10.67
CA PRO A 239 -16.60 11.41 -10.63
C PRO A 239 -17.17 10.51 -11.74
N PRO A 240 -18.46 10.13 -11.65
CA PRO A 240 -19.14 9.41 -12.72
C PRO A 240 -19.32 10.32 -13.94
N ASP A 241 -19.50 9.74 -15.13
CA ASP A 241 -19.56 10.46 -16.41
C ASP A 241 -20.60 11.60 -16.46
N TYR A 242 -21.64 11.54 -15.61
CA TYR A 242 -22.69 12.55 -15.54
C TYR A 242 -22.41 13.69 -14.53
N ALA A 243 -21.27 13.68 -13.82
CA ALA A 243 -20.91 14.66 -12.80
C ALA A 243 -19.48 15.21 -12.94
N ASP A 244 -19.27 16.47 -12.56
CA ASP A 244 -17.98 17.14 -12.43
C ASP A 244 -17.77 17.52 -10.94
N ILE A 245 -16.55 17.35 -10.42
CA ILE A 245 -16.18 17.81 -9.08
C ILE A 245 -16.01 19.34 -9.11
N VAL A 246 -16.63 20.03 -8.16
CA VAL A 246 -16.65 21.51 -8.06
C VAL A 246 -15.85 22.00 -6.87
N ALA A 247 -15.82 21.25 -5.78
CA ALA A 247 -14.99 21.58 -4.62
C ALA A 247 -14.57 20.31 -3.88
N VAL A 248 -13.41 20.38 -3.24
CA VAL A 248 -12.93 19.39 -2.27
C VAL A 248 -12.62 20.16 -1.00
N SER A 249 -13.14 19.72 0.14
CA SER A 249 -12.86 20.29 1.45
C SER A 249 -12.49 19.20 2.43
N THR A 250 -11.64 19.52 3.39
CA THR A 250 -11.38 18.65 4.54
C THR A 250 -12.20 19.13 5.73
N ASN A 251 -12.81 18.22 6.47
CA ASN A 251 -13.45 18.54 7.74
C ASN A 251 -12.40 18.55 8.88
N ASP A 252 -12.76 19.06 10.05
CA ASP A 252 -11.87 19.16 11.22
C ASP A 252 -11.40 17.78 11.76
N GLU A 253 -11.94 16.68 11.24
CA GLU A 253 -11.66 15.29 11.62
C GLU A 253 -10.71 14.58 10.65
N GLY A 254 -10.27 15.24 9.56
CA GLY A 254 -9.35 14.67 8.57
C GLY A 254 -10.02 13.91 7.42
N ASN A 255 -11.36 13.92 7.33
CA ASN A 255 -12.09 13.36 6.20
C ASN A 255 -12.13 14.36 5.04
N SER A 256 -12.14 13.83 3.82
CA SER A 256 -12.29 14.64 2.60
C SER A 256 -13.72 14.57 2.08
N CYS A 257 -14.36 15.72 1.94
CA CYS A 257 -15.70 15.89 1.36
C CYS A 257 -15.54 16.38 -0.08
N CYS A 258 -16.10 15.64 -1.04
CA CYS A 258 -16.12 16.02 -2.45
C CYS A 258 -17.51 16.53 -2.81
N LYS A 259 -17.56 17.73 -3.40
CA LYS A 259 -18.78 18.39 -3.85
C LYS A 259 -18.86 18.40 -5.36
N SER A 260 -19.94 17.84 -5.91
CA SER A 260 -20.09 17.64 -7.36
C SER A 260 -21.32 18.34 -7.94
N ARG A 261 -21.25 18.71 -9.23
CA ARG A 261 -22.35 19.23 -10.06
C ARG A 261 -22.43 18.44 -11.37
N LYS A 262 -23.49 18.61 -12.16
CA LYS A 262 -23.64 17.92 -13.44
C LYS A 262 -22.46 18.16 -14.39
N SER A 263 -21.97 17.09 -15.04
CA SER A 263 -20.91 17.21 -16.04
C SER A 263 -21.37 18.01 -17.24
N SER A 264 -20.62 19.07 -17.54
CA SER A 264 -20.95 19.97 -18.65
C SER A 264 -20.34 19.49 -19.96
N LEU A 265 -20.84 18.38 -20.50
CA LEU A 265 -20.57 17.96 -21.87
C LEU A 265 -21.35 18.84 -22.87
N PHE A 266 -21.15 20.16 -22.81
CA PHE A 266 -21.42 21.14 -23.88
C PHE A 266 -20.87 22.52 -23.48
N ARG A 267 -19.63 22.82 -23.87
CA ARG A 267 -19.27 24.17 -24.28
C ARG A 267 -18.82 24.12 -25.75
N ARG A 268 -19.53 24.90 -26.57
CA ARG A 268 -19.15 25.28 -27.92
C ARG A 268 -17.78 25.93 -27.95
#